data_AF-A0A246R6W4-F1
#
_entry.id   AF-A0A246R6W4-F1
#
_cell.length_a   1.000
_cell.length_b   1.000
_cell.length_c   1.000
_cell.angle_alpha   90.00
_cell.angle_beta   90.00
_cell.angle_gamma   90.00
#
_symmetry.space_group_name_H-M   'P 1'
#
loop_
_entity.id
_entity.type
_entity.pdbx_description
1 polymer ?
#
loop_
_entity_poly.entity_id
_entity_poly.type
_entity_poly.pdbx_seq_one_letter_code
_entity_poly.pdbx_strand_id
1 'polypeptide(L)'
;MSDIDSRAFFGAVLKAVACTRNHNTDETGYAEGVLTPTARIREFEKELGDRALTRAEAEQVLGWLDATFRAKLTPAEEREHYHRYIAEVSGVTRAPATVAA
;
A
#
# COMPACT_ATOMS: atom_id res chain seq x y z
N MET A 1 3.95 -12.54 17.56
CA MET A 1 3.32 -11.20 17.53
C MET A 1 4.01 -10.41 16.44
N SER A 2 3.32 -9.48 15.80
CA SER A 2 3.88 -8.68 14.72
C SER A 2 4.59 -7.45 15.30
N ASP A 3 5.84 -7.23 14.91
CA ASP A 3 6.63 -6.05 15.30
C ASP A 3 6.36 -4.84 14.38
N ILE A 4 5.30 -4.91 13.56
CA ILE A 4 4.93 -3.84 12.64
C ILE A 4 4.35 -2.66 13.43
N ASP A 5 4.94 -1.47 13.26
CA ASP A 5 4.33 -0.23 13.72
C ASP A 5 3.14 0.11 12.80
N SER A 6 1.92 -0.25 13.24
CA SER A 6 0.68 -0.02 12.50
C SER A 6 0.52 1.46 12.11
N ARG A 7 0.85 2.38 13.01
CA ARG A 7 0.68 3.82 12.76
C ARG A 7 1.65 4.31 11.69
N ALA A 8 2.92 3.92 11.79
CA ALA A 8 3.91 4.24 10.78
C ALA A 8 3.56 3.58 9.43
N PHE A 9 3.06 2.36 9.45
CA PHE A 9 2.61 1.62 8.27
C PHE A 9 1.50 2.35 7.51
N PHE A 10 0.35 2.61 8.15
CA PHE A 10 -0.77 3.28 7.47
C PHE A 10 -0.42 4.71 7.06
N GLY A 11 0.35 5.43 7.90
CA GLY A 11 0.87 6.75 7.55
C GLY A 11 1.72 6.73 6.28
N ALA A 12 2.61 5.75 6.14
CA ALA A 12 3.46 5.58 4.95
C ALA A 12 2.65 5.16 3.72
N VAL A 13 1.71 4.22 3.85
CA VAL A 13 0.83 3.77 2.76
C VAL A 13 -0.02 4.92 2.22
N LEU A 14 -0.71 5.65 3.09
CA LEU A 14 -1.58 6.75 2.68
C LEU A 14 -0.78 7.93 2.11
N LYS A 15 0.43 8.18 2.63
CA LYS A 15 1.37 9.14 2.05
C LYS A 15 1.78 8.72 0.64
N ALA A 16 2.10 7.44 0.43
CA ALA A 16 2.47 6.94 -0.88
C ALA A 16 1.32 7.10 -1.90
N VAL A 17 0.08 6.79 -1.50
CA VAL A 17 -1.11 7.06 -2.32
C VAL A 17 -1.21 8.54 -2.66
N ALA A 18 -1.08 9.45 -1.70
CA ALA A 18 -1.26 10.89 -1.91
C ALA A 18 -0.13 11.53 -2.74
N CYS A 19 1.12 11.11 -2.53
CA CYS A 19 2.29 11.67 -3.18
C CYS A 19 2.54 11.12 -4.59
N THR A 20 1.95 9.97 -4.93
CA THR A 20 2.11 9.37 -6.27
C THR A 20 1.17 10.02 -7.26
N ARG A 21 1.73 10.59 -8.33
CA ARG A 21 0.99 11.22 -9.41
C ARG A 21 0.12 10.19 -10.13
N ASN A 22 -1.11 10.58 -10.48
CA ASN A 22 -1.93 9.82 -11.42
C ASN A 22 -1.53 10.18 -12.85
N HIS A 23 -1.04 9.20 -13.61
CA HIS A 23 -0.74 9.34 -15.04
C HIS A 23 -1.85 8.80 -15.94
N ASN A 24 -2.87 8.18 -15.35
CA ASN A 24 -4.03 7.69 -16.08
C ASN A 24 -5.03 8.81 -16.36
N THR A 25 -5.52 8.88 -17.60
CA THR A 25 -6.53 9.85 -18.06
C THR A 25 -7.95 9.25 -18.10
N ASP A 26 -8.10 7.95 -17.81
CA ASP A 26 -9.40 7.30 -17.70
C ASP A 26 -10.05 7.59 -16.33
N GLU A 27 -11.07 8.45 -16.35
CA GLU A 27 -11.83 8.84 -15.16
C GLU A 27 -12.63 7.67 -14.55
N THR A 28 -13.08 6.71 -15.36
CA THR A 28 -13.82 5.53 -14.85
C THR A 28 -12.86 4.57 -14.15
N GLY A 29 -11.70 4.32 -14.78
CA GLY A 29 -10.60 3.57 -14.18
C GLY A 29 -10.05 4.19 -12.89
N TYR A 30 -10.19 5.51 -12.70
CA TYR A 30 -9.77 6.19 -11.47
C TYR A 30 -10.66 5.86 -10.26
N ALA A 31 -11.99 5.80 -10.44
CA ALA A 31 -12.89 5.50 -9.34
C ALA A 31 -12.66 4.07 -8.81
N GLU A 32 -12.64 3.09 -9.71
CA GLU A 32 -12.44 1.68 -9.35
C GLU A 32 -11.00 1.39 -8.90
N GLY A 33 -10.03 1.93 -9.62
CA GLY A 33 -8.63 1.62 -9.44
C GLY A 33 -7.89 2.45 -8.38
N VAL A 34 -8.42 3.61 -7.97
CA VAL A 34 -7.77 4.49 -6.98
C VAL A 34 -8.67 4.75 -5.78
N LEU A 35 -9.89 5.22 -6.00
CA LEU A 35 -10.77 5.62 -4.89
C LEU A 35 -11.20 4.42 -4.05
N THR A 36 -11.67 3.35 -4.69
CA THR A 36 -12.09 2.12 -3.99
C THR A 36 -10.98 1.49 -3.15
N PRO A 37 -9.76 1.18 -3.67
CA PRO A 37 -8.71 0.61 -2.84
C PRO A 37 -8.24 1.57 -1.74
N THR A 38 -8.18 2.88 -2.00
CA THR A 38 -7.83 3.86 -0.96
C THR A 38 -8.87 3.88 0.16
N ALA A 39 -10.16 3.78 -0.17
CA ALA A 39 -11.24 3.69 0.81
C ALA A 39 -11.11 2.41 1.65
N ARG A 40 -10.80 1.27 1.03
CA ARG A 40 -10.56 -0.01 1.74
C ARG A 40 -9.39 0.08 2.72
N ILE A 41 -8.29 0.73 2.33
CA ILE A 41 -7.15 0.96 3.24
C ILE A 41 -7.60 1.74 4.49
N ARG A 42 -8.38 2.81 4.30
CA ARG A 42 -8.88 3.65 5.42
C ARG A 42 -9.93 2.95 6.27
N GLU A 43 -10.79 2.15 5.66
CA GLU A 43 -11.78 1.33 6.37
C GLU A 43 -11.07 0.30 7.24
N PHE A 44 -10.10 -0.40 6.67
CA PHE A 44 -9.30 -1.40 7.38
C PHE A 44 -8.49 -0.79 8.53
N GLU A 45 -7.88 0.39 8.34
CA GLU A 45 -7.20 1.13 9.42
C GLU A 45 -8.14 1.40 10.61
N LYS A 46 -9.40 1.76 10.33
CA LYS A 46 -10.41 2.00 11.38
C LYS A 46 -10.85 0.70 12.06
N GLU A 47 -11.06 -0.36 11.29
CA GLU A 47 -11.44 -1.68 11.81
C GLU A 47 -10.35 -2.30 12.68
N LEU A 48 -9.08 -2.05 12.34
CA LEU A 48 -7.94 -2.50 13.14
C LEU A 48 -7.94 -1.85 14.54
N GLY A 49 -8.24 -0.55 14.61
CA GLY A 49 -8.22 0.21 15.87
C GLY A 49 -6.87 0.09 16.59
N ASP A 50 -6.90 -0.30 17.85
CA ASP A 50 -5.69 -0.47 18.68
C ASP A 50 -5.04 -1.87 18.55
N ARG A 51 -5.60 -2.75 17.70
CA ARG A 51 -5.06 -4.10 17.50
C ARG A 51 -3.75 -4.03 16.72
N ALA A 52 -2.82 -4.93 17.06
CA ALA A 52 -1.59 -5.11 16.29
C ALA A 52 -1.90 -5.61 14.87
N LEU A 53 -1.29 -4.94 13.86
CA LEU A 53 -1.36 -5.34 12.47
C LEU A 53 -0.56 -6.62 12.26
N THR A 54 -1.18 -7.68 11.75
CA THR A 54 -0.47 -8.91 11.40
C THR A 54 0.22 -8.78 10.04
N ARG A 55 1.18 -9.67 9.79
CA ARG A 55 1.88 -9.73 8.50
C ARG A 55 0.93 -9.97 7.32
N ALA A 56 -0.02 -10.89 7.45
CA ALA A 56 -0.98 -11.19 6.39
C ALA A 56 -1.87 -9.98 6.06
N GLU A 57 -2.27 -9.22 7.08
CA GLU A 57 -3.02 -7.98 6.90
C GLU A 57 -2.18 -6.87 6.28
N ALA A 58 -0.91 -6.76 6.65
CA ALA A 58 0.02 -5.84 5.99
C ALA A 58 0.20 -6.19 4.50
N GLU A 59 0.35 -7.48 4.17
CA GLU A 59 0.42 -7.96 2.78
C GLU A 59 -0.87 -7.64 2.00
N GLN A 60 -2.04 -7.76 2.64
CA GLN A 60 -3.32 -7.37 2.06
C GLN A 60 -3.39 -5.86 1.75
N VAL A 61 -2.99 -5.00 2.69
CA VAL A 61 -2.96 -3.55 2.50
C VAL A 61 -1.96 -3.15 1.39
N LEU A 62 -0.80 -3.79 1.35
CA LEU A 62 0.18 -3.58 0.27
C LEU A 62 -0.36 -4.03 -1.10
N GLY A 63 -1.24 -5.04 -1.14
CA GLY A 63 -1.96 -5.44 -2.35
C GLY A 63 -2.90 -4.34 -2.87
N TRP A 64 -3.66 -3.68 -1.98
CA TRP A 64 -4.50 -2.53 -2.36
C TRP A 64 -3.67 -1.33 -2.81
N LEU A 65 -2.50 -1.12 -2.20
CA LEU A 65 -1.56 -0.09 -2.63
C LEU A 65 -1.00 -0.37 -4.04
N ASP A 66 -0.56 -1.60 -4.33
CA ASP A 66 -0.05 -1.93 -5.67
C ASP A 66 -1.14 -1.83 -6.73
N ALA A 67 -2.39 -2.21 -6.42
CA ALA A 67 -3.53 -1.98 -7.30
C ALA A 67 -3.73 -0.48 -7.60
N THR A 68 -3.61 0.36 -6.58
CA THR A 68 -3.69 1.83 -6.73
C THR A 68 -2.58 2.36 -7.64
N PHE A 69 -1.35 1.90 -7.46
CA PHE A 69 -0.23 2.30 -8.31
C PHE A 69 -0.40 1.85 -9.76
N ARG A 70 -0.88 0.63 -9.99
CA ARG A 70 -1.16 0.13 -11.35
C ARG A 70 -2.24 0.97 -12.03
N ALA A 71 -3.32 1.30 -11.30
CA ALA A 71 -4.38 2.16 -11.82
C ALA A 71 -3.88 3.57 -12.17
N LYS A 72 -2.92 4.09 -11.39
CA LYS A 72 -2.24 5.38 -11.65
C LYS A 72 -1.19 5.34 -12.75
N LEU A 73 -0.93 4.17 -13.34
CA LEU A 73 0.20 3.92 -14.26
C LEU A 73 1.55 4.33 -13.66
N THR A 74 1.74 4.09 -12.36
CA THR A 74 2.98 4.40 -11.65
C THR A 74 4.14 3.51 -12.15
N PRO A 75 5.30 4.10 -12.51
CA PRO A 75 6.47 3.34 -12.94
C PRO A 75 6.92 2.29 -11.91
N ALA A 76 7.47 1.17 -12.39
CA ALA A 76 7.90 0.08 -11.50
C ALA A 76 8.94 0.51 -10.46
N GLU A 77 9.87 1.39 -10.84
CA GLU A 77 10.91 1.90 -9.95
C GLU A 77 10.32 2.74 -8.80
N GLU A 78 9.32 3.57 -9.09
CA GLU A 78 8.63 4.37 -8.08
C GLU A 78 7.78 3.48 -7.16
N ARG A 79 7.12 2.46 -7.70
CA ARG A 79 6.42 1.45 -6.88
C ARG A 79 7.37 0.76 -5.90
N GLU A 80 8.52 0.29 -6.38
CA GLU A 80 9.52 -0.37 -5.54
C GLU A 80 10.15 0.60 -4.53
N HIS A 81 10.31 1.88 -4.87
CA HIS A 81 10.72 2.91 -3.92
C HIS A 81 9.73 3.00 -2.74
N TYR A 82 8.43 3.11 -3.00
CA TYR A 82 7.44 3.19 -1.93
C TYR A 82 7.33 1.90 -1.12
N HIS A 83 7.41 0.72 -1.75
CA HIS A 83 7.41 -0.55 -1.02
C HIS A 83 8.61 -0.66 -0.05
N ARG A 84 9.81 -0.25 -0.49
CA ARG A 84 10.99 -0.21 0.38
C ARG A 84 10.84 0.82 1.50
N TYR A 85 10.37 2.02 1.19
CA TYR A 85 10.12 3.06 2.18
C TYR A 85 9.13 2.60 3.26
N ILE A 86 8.01 1.98 2.87
CA ILE A 86 7.02 1.45 3.82
C ILE A 86 7.66 0.36 4.69
N ALA A 87 8.40 -0.57 4.09
CA ALA A 87 9.08 -1.63 4.84
C ALA A 87 10.06 -1.07 5.88
N GLU A 88 10.85 -0.08 5.49
CA GLU A 88 11.84 0.58 6.36
C GLU A 88 11.20 1.29 7.55
N VAL A 89 10.16 2.10 7.32
CA VAL A 89 9.57 2.92 8.39
C VAL A 89 8.62 2.15 9.30
N SER A 90 8.06 1.03 8.84
CA SER A 90 7.08 0.24 9.60
C SER A 90 7.61 -1.05 10.19
N GLY A 91 8.84 -1.47 9.81
CA GLY A 91 9.41 -2.75 10.24
C GLY A 91 8.83 -3.97 9.51
N VAL A 92 8.05 -3.79 8.44
CA VAL A 92 7.54 -4.90 7.63
C VAL A 92 8.69 -5.60 6.92
N THR A 93 9.04 -6.81 7.36
CA THR A 93 10.02 -7.65 6.67
C THR A 93 9.38 -8.26 5.42
N ARG A 94 9.68 -7.71 4.25
CA ARG A 94 9.24 -8.28 2.97
C ARG A 94 9.88 -9.66 2.81
N ALA A 95 9.10 -10.70 2.47
CA ALA A 95 9.70 -11.92 1.93
C ALA A 95 10.38 -11.55 0.60
N PRO A 96 11.58 -12.08 0.30
CA PRO A 96 12.17 -11.86 -1.02
C PRO A 96 11.16 -12.32 -2.08
N ALA A 97 10.87 -11.44 -3.04
CA ALA A 97 10.05 -11.80 -4.18
C ALA A 97 10.81 -12.91 -4.92
N THR A 98 10.27 -14.13 -4.91
CA THR A 98 10.80 -15.21 -5.73
C THR A 98 10.63 -14.78 -7.18
N VAL A 99 11.72 -14.33 -7.80
CA VAL A 99 11.77 -14.12 -9.24
C VAL A 99 11.73 -15.52 -9.84
N ALA A 100 10.56 -15.94 -10.32
CA ALA A 100 10.48 -17.09 -11.21
C ALA A 100 11.17 -16.68 -12.51
N ALA A 101 12.26 -17.38 -12.83
CA ALA A 101 13.03 -17.26 -14.07
C ALA A 101 12.25 -17.80 -15.27
#